data_AF-A0A962QGS5-F1
#
_entry.id   AF-A0A962QGS5-F1
#
_cell.length_a   1.000
_cell.length_b   1.000
_cell.length_c   1.000
_cell.angle_alpha   90.00
_cell.angle_beta   90.00
_cell.angle_gamma   90.00
#
_symmetry.space_group_name_H-M   'P 1'
#
loop_
_entity.id
_entity.type
_entity.pdbx_description
1 polymer ?
#
loop_
_entity_poly.entity_id
_entity_poly.type
_entity_poly.pdbx_seq_one_letter_code
_entity_poly.pdbx_strand_id
1 'polypeptide(L)' 'MIAQIMVVILTVVAAANIYMLIRNAWVHKARLEVLYRDMDAFERLPSYTTMLLRYPFCWSVDRIIAKAERQDNG' A
#
# COMPACT_ATOMS: atom_id res chain seq x y z
N MET A 1 11.55 -13.68 31.51
CA MET A 1 10.97 -14.32 30.31
C MET A 1 9.71 -13.62 29.82
N ILE A 2 8.63 -13.51 30.61
CA ILE A 2 7.37 -12.86 30.17
C ILE A 2 7.59 -11.40 29.73
N ALA A 3 8.33 -10.60 30.51
CA ALA A 3 8.62 -9.20 30.17
C ALA A 3 9.39 -9.06 28.84
N GLN A 4 10.34 -9.96 28.55
CA GLN A 4 11.09 -9.95 27.29
C GLN A 4 10.18 -10.29 26.10
N ILE A 5 9.26 -11.24 26.27
CA ILE A 5 8.27 -11.58 25.24
C ILE A 5 7.36 -10.38 24.94
N MET A 6 6.90 -9.67 25.97
CA MET A 6 6.08 -8.47 25.81
C MET A 6 6.81 -7.35 25.06
N VAL A 7 8.10 -7.12 25.36
CA VAL A 7 8.92 -6.11 24.66
C VAL A 7 9.09 -6.45 23.17
N VAL A 8 9.28 -7.74 22.84
CA VAL A 8 9.38 -8.19 21.44
C VAL A 8 8.06 -8.00 20.70
N ILE A 9 6.92 -8.32 21.32
CA ILE A 9 5.60 -8.10 20.72
C ILE A 9 5.38 -6.61 20.44
N LEU A 10 5.69 -5.73 21.41
CA LEU A 10 5.53 -4.29 21.27
C LEU A 10 6.40 -3.72 20.15
N THR A 11 7.64 -4.19 20.00
CA THR A 11 8.54 -3.73 18.92
C THR A 11 8.03 -4.18 17.55
N VAL A 12 7.53 -5.41 17.41
CA VAL A 12 6.93 -5.88 16.14
C VAL A 12 5.69 -5.07 15.78
N VAL A 13 4.81 -4.80 16.75
CA VAL A 13 3.61 -3.97 16.54
C VAL A 13 4.00 -2.54 16.16
N ALA A 14 4.99 -1.95 16.83
CA ALA A 14 5.49 -0.61 16.50
C ALA A 14 6.07 -0.56 15.07
N ALA A 15 6.87 -1.56 14.68
CA ALA A 15 7.42 -1.66 13.33
C ALA A 15 6.31 -1.80 12.26
N ALA A 16 5.28 -2.61 12.53
CA ALA A 16 4.13 -2.74 11.64
C ALA A 16 3.36 -1.43 11.48
N ASN A 17 3.18 -0.66 12.55
CA ASN A 17 2.54 0.66 12.50
C ASN A 17 3.36 1.67 11.68
N ILE A 18 4.68 1.72 11.88
CA ILE A 18 5.57 2.59 11.10
C ILE A 18 5.49 2.21 9.62
N TYR A 19 5.54 0.92 9.30
CA TYR A 19 5.40 0.45 7.94
C TYR A 19 4.06 0.88 7.30
N MET A 20 2.95 0.72 8.01
CA MET A 20 1.62 1.16 7.55
C MET A 20 1.57 2.68 7.31
N LEU A 21 2.19 3.49 8.17
CA LEU A 21 2.26 4.94 7.98
C LEU A 21 3.01 5.33 6.72
N ILE A 22 4.19 4.73 6.50
CA ILE A 22 5.00 4.98 5.29
C ILE A 22 4.20 4.54 4.05
N ARG A 23 3.55 3.38 4.13
CA ARG A 23 2.72 2.86 3.02
C ARG A 23 1.55 3.79 2.70
N ASN A 24 0.85 4.28 3.72
CA ASN A 24 -0.27 5.20 3.58
C ASN A 24 0.15 6.52 2.90
N ALA A 25 1.27 7.09 3.35
CA ALA A 25 1.84 8.29 2.75
C ALA A 25 2.22 8.09 1.28
N TRP A 26 2.83 6.95 0.95
CA TRP A 26 3.18 6.62 -0.42
C TRP A 26 1.94 6.44 -1.31
N VAL A 27 0.94 5.67 -0.87
CA VAL A 27 -0.30 5.46 -1.65
C VAL A 27 -1.00 6.79 -1.93
N HIS A 28 -1.06 7.67 -0.93
CA HIS A 28 -1.65 9.00 -1.10
C HIS A 28 -0.88 9.83 -2.15
N LYS A 29 0.45 9.91 -2.04
CA LYS A 29 1.29 10.63 -3.00
C LYS A 29 1.16 10.05 -4.42
N ALA A 30 1.22 8.73 -4.54
CA ALA A 30 1.09 8.02 -5.80
C ALA A 30 -0.24 8.32 -6.51
N ARG A 31 -1.35 8.31 -5.76
CA ARG A 31 -2.67 8.63 -6.31
C ARG A 31 -2.76 10.07 -6.76
N LEU A 32 -2.22 11.02 -6.00
CA LEU A 32 -2.16 12.42 -6.41
C LEU A 32 -1.32 12.60 -7.67
N GLU A 33 -0.16 11.96 -7.75
CA GLU A 33 0.73 12.04 -8.91
C GLU A 33 0.05 11.54 -10.19
N VAL A 34 -0.71 10.43 -10.12
CA VAL A 34 -1.50 9.96 -11.26
C VAL A 34 -2.65 10.92 -11.57
N LEU A 35 -3.37 11.40 -10.56
CA LEU A 35 -4.48 12.35 -10.73
C LEU A 35 -4.04 13.61 -11.49
N TYR A 36 -2.86 14.15 -11.18
CA TYR A 36 -2.33 15.33 -11.85
C TYR A 36 -1.77 15.05 -13.25
N ARG A 37 -1.39 13.80 -13.55
CA ARG A 37 -0.79 13.43 -14.83
C ARG A 37 -1.84 13.05 -15.86
N ASP A 38 -2.80 12.22 -15.46
CA ASP A 38 -3.80 11.62 -16.35
C ASP A 38 -5.02 11.15 -15.55
N MET A 39 -6.16 11.81 -15.76
CA MET A 39 -7.43 11.47 -15.11
C MET A 39 -7.92 10.06 -15.50
N ASP A 40 -7.69 9.63 -16.74
CA ASP A 40 -8.15 8.31 -17.20
C ASP A 40 -7.34 7.20 -16.52
N ALA A 41 -6.05 7.42 -16.32
CA ALA A 41 -5.20 6.51 -15.54
C ALA A 41 -5.59 6.49 -14.05
N PHE A 42 -6.13 7.59 -13.52
CA PHE A 42 -6.64 7.66 -12.16
C PHE A 42 -7.95 6.89 -11.97
N GLU A 43 -8.83 6.86 -12.97
CA GLU A 43 -10.05 6.06 -12.90
C GLU A 43 -9.76 4.55 -12.93
N ARG A 44 -8.68 4.14 -13.62
CA ARG A 44 -8.23 2.74 -13.66
C ARG A 44 -7.48 2.29 -12.40
N LEU A 45 -7.09 3.22 -11.54
CA LEU A 45 -6.40 2.88 -10.30
C LEU A 45 -7.31 2.09 -9.36
N PRO A 46 -6.84 0.98 -8.79
CA PRO A 46 -7.60 0.25 -7.78
C PRO A 46 -7.85 1.11 -6.54
N SER A 47 -8.88 0.76 -5.77
CA SER A 47 -9.29 1.53 -4.60
C SER A 47 -8.14 1.70 -3.58
N TYR A 48 -8.19 2.78 -2.80
CA TYR A 48 -7.16 3.13 -1.81
C TYR A 48 -6.81 1.95 -0.90
N THR A 49 -7.83 1.32 -0.34
CA THR A 49 -7.72 0.15 0.53
C THR A 49 -7.05 -1.02 -0.17
N THR A 50 -7.31 -1.22 -1.47
CA THR A 50 -6.70 -2.28 -2.27
C THR A 50 -5.21 -2.01 -2.49
N MET A 51 -4.83 -0.77 -2.80
CA MET A 51 -3.40 -0.39 -2.92
C MET A 51 -2.65 -0.52 -1.60
N LEU A 52 -3.31 -0.25 -0.47
CA LEU A 52 -2.75 -0.33 0.87
C LEU A 52 -2.60 -1.79 1.35
N LEU A 53 -3.69 -2.58 1.28
CA LEU A 53 -3.80 -3.89 1.93
C LEU A 53 -3.48 -5.07 1.01
N ARG A 54 -3.83 -4.98 -0.28
CA ARG A 54 -3.68 -6.11 -1.23
C ARG A 54 -2.32 -6.10 -1.92
N TYR A 55 -1.71 -4.93 -2.06
CA TYR A 55 -0.39 -4.76 -2.66
C TYR A 55 0.63 -4.09 -1.72
N PRO A 56 0.83 -4.59 -0.49
CA PRO A 56 1.67 -3.93 0.52
C PRO A 56 3.13 -3.78 0.06
N PHE A 57 3.65 -4.78 -0.67
CA PHE A 57 5.03 -4.77 -1.16
C PHE A 57 5.23 -4.08 -2.52
N CYS A 58 4.18 -3.49 -3.11
CA CYS A 58 4.26 -2.90 -4.45
C CYS A 58 4.39 -1.37 -4.37
N TRP A 59 5.59 -0.84 -4.66
CA TRP A 59 5.91 0.60 -4.60
C TRP A 59 5.91 1.28 -5.98
N SER A 60 5.26 0.66 -6.97
CA SER A 60 5.11 1.22 -8.32
C SER A 60 3.63 1.18 -8.69
N VAL A 61 3.11 2.32 -9.13
CA VAL A 61 1.70 2.46 -9.51
C VAL A 61 1.39 1.61 -10.74
N ASP A 62 2.24 1.66 -11.76
CA ASP A 62 2.08 0.87 -12.99
C ASP A 62 2.03 -0.63 -12.72
N ARG A 63 2.87 -1.12 -11.80
CA ARG A 63 2.85 -2.53 -11.39
C ARG A 63 1.58 -2.90 -10.63
N ILE A 64 0.97 -1.97 -9.92
CA ILE A 64 -0.31 -2.19 -9.23
C ILE A 64 -1.45 -2.25 -10.25
N ILE A 65 -1.50 -1.31 -11.19
CA ILE A 65 -2.51 -1.29 -12.27
C ILE A 65 -2.41 -2.58 -13.10
N ALA A 66 -1.22 -2.91 -13.59
CA ALA A 66 -1.00 -4.13 -14.37
C ALA A 66 -1.34 -5.42 -13.59
N LYS A 67 -1.18 -5.43 -12.26
CA LYS A 67 -1.59 -6.57 -11.41
C LYS A 67 -3.10 -6.61 -11.19
N ALA A 68 -3.75 -5.46 -11.05
CA ALA A 68 -5.20 -5.37 -10.91
C ALA A 68 -5.89 -5.83 -12.21
N GLU A 69 -5.42 -5.36 -13.37
CA GLU A 69 -5.95 -5.73 -14.69
C GLU A 69 -5.79 -7.24 -15.00
N ARG A 70 -4.67 -7.86 -14.60
CA ARG A 70 -4.48 -9.31 -14.73
C ARG A 70 -5.41 -10.12 -13.83
N GLN A 71 -5.84 -9.55 -12.72
CA GLN A 71 -6.69 -10.22 -11.76
C GLN A 71 -8.17 -10.13 -12.14
N ASP A 72 -8.57 -9.14 -12.94
CA ASP A 72 -9.93 -8.97 -13.46
C ASP A 72 -10.18 -9.78 -14.75
N ASN A 73 -9.11 -10.08 -15.50
CA ASN A 73 -9.16 -10.87 -16.74
C ASN A 73 -8.91 -12.39 -16.54
N GLY A 74 -8.80 -12.86 -15.29
CA GLY A 74 -8.44 -14.24 -14.94
C GLY A 74 -9.54 -14.99 -14.22
#